data_AF-A0A2J8VXD0-F1
#
_entry.id   AF-A0A2J8VXD0-F1
#
_cell.length_a   1.000
_cell.length_b   1.000
_cell.length_c   1.000
_cell.angle_alpha   90.00
_cell.angle_beta   90.00
_cell.angle_gamma   90.00
#
_symmetry.space_group_name_H-M   'P 1'
#
loop_
_entity.id
_entity.type
_entity.pdbx_description
1 polymer ?
#
loop_
_entity_poly.entity_id
_entity_poly.type
_entity_poly.pdbx_seq_one_letter_code
_entity_poly.pdbx_strand_id
1 'polypeptide(L)'
;TSPRSPPCCVSLKALSSQRWLCTMSTFTRRSGFTICQVQPRRYLKKLPLQANFYPMPVMAYIQDAQKRLTLHTAQALGVSSLKDGQLEVILDRRLMQDDNRGLGQGLKDNKRTCNRFRLLLERRTVGSEVQDSHSTSYPSLLSHLTSMYLNTPALALPVARTQL
;
A
#
# COMPACT_ATOMS: atom_id res chain seq x y z
N THR A 1 -20.00 19.97 18.00
CA THR A 1 -19.33 19.03 17.06
C THR A 1 -17.86 18.96 17.42
N SER A 2 -17.40 17.87 18.03
CA SER A 2 -15.97 17.74 18.39
C SER A 2 -15.12 17.60 17.13
N PRO A 3 -13.92 18.21 17.07
CA PRO A 3 -13.06 18.11 15.89
C PRO A 3 -12.67 16.65 15.63
N ARG A 4 -12.86 16.17 14.40
CA ARG A 4 -12.29 14.90 13.95
C ARG A 4 -10.77 15.09 13.93
N SER A 5 -10.05 14.36 14.79
CA SER A 5 -8.59 14.31 14.70
C SER A 5 -8.21 13.74 13.33
N PRO A 6 -7.32 14.41 12.56
CA PRO A 6 -6.85 13.86 11.29
C PRO A 6 -6.11 12.54 11.54
N PRO A 7 -6.24 11.54 10.65
CA PRO A 7 -5.44 10.32 10.74
C PRO A 7 -3.96 10.65 10.60
N CYS A 8 -3.11 9.83 11.23
CA CYS A 8 -1.66 9.93 11.04
C CYS A 8 -1.33 9.44 9.63
N CYS A 9 -1.04 10.38 8.72
CA CYS A 9 -0.68 10.09 7.34
C CYS A 9 0.77 10.46 7.06
N VAL A 10 1.45 9.63 6.27
CA VAL A 10 2.75 9.95 5.69
C VAL A 10 2.57 10.16 4.19
N SER A 11 3.08 11.27 3.67
CA SER A 11 3.03 11.63 2.26
C SER A 11 4.43 11.54 1.65
N LEU A 12 4.58 10.71 0.62
CA LEU A 12 5.78 10.56 -0.19
C LEU A 12 5.56 11.33 -1.49
N LYS A 13 6.50 12.22 -1.83
CA LYS A 13 6.51 12.96 -3.10
C LYS A 13 7.58 12.40 -4.03
N ALA A 14 7.16 11.89 -5.17
CA ALA A 14 8.00 11.66 -6.34
C ALA A 14 7.84 12.81 -7.33
N LEU A 15 8.92 13.15 -8.02
CA LEU A 15 8.93 14.09 -9.15
C LEU A 15 8.40 13.38 -10.41
N SER A 16 7.13 12.97 -10.42
CA SER A 16 6.46 12.36 -11.57
C SER A 16 5.16 13.08 -11.89
N SER A 17 4.89 13.25 -13.19
CA SER A 17 3.72 13.95 -13.72
C SER A 17 2.47 13.04 -13.82
N GLN A 18 2.54 11.79 -13.38
CA GLN A 18 1.46 10.82 -13.56
C GLN A 18 0.64 10.54 -12.28
N ARG A 19 -0.65 10.30 -12.50
CA ARG A 19 -1.71 10.12 -11.48
C ARG A 19 -2.19 8.67 -11.35
N TRP A 20 -1.32 7.73 -11.71
CA TRP A 20 -1.64 6.30 -11.70
C TRP A 20 -1.13 5.66 -10.43
N LEU A 21 -2.06 5.29 -9.55
CA LEU A 21 -1.77 4.50 -8.38
C LEU A 21 -2.07 3.03 -8.69
N CYS A 22 -1.07 2.17 -8.62
CA CYS A 22 -1.27 0.75 -8.84
C CYS A 22 -1.27 0.06 -7.47
N THR A 23 -2.44 -0.44 -7.05
CA THR A 23 -2.61 -1.15 -5.77
C THR A 23 -2.70 -2.65 -6.02
N MET A 24 -1.91 -3.44 -5.27
CA MET A 24 -2.04 -4.89 -5.33
C MET A 24 -3.38 -5.31 -4.73
N SER A 25 -4.20 -6.00 -5.52
CA SER A 25 -5.44 -6.63 -5.08
C SER A 25 -5.25 -8.14 -5.17
N THR A 26 -5.52 -8.86 -4.09
CA THR A 26 -5.50 -10.32 -4.07
C THR A 26 -6.87 -10.84 -4.48
N PHE A 27 -6.94 -11.56 -5.60
CA PHE A 27 -8.15 -12.26 -6.01
C PHE A 27 -7.97 -13.75 -5.80
N THR A 28 -8.83 -14.35 -4.98
CA THR A 28 -8.87 -15.80 -4.78
C THR A 28 -9.89 -16.36 -5.76
N ARG A 29 -9.43 -17.06 -6.80
CA ARG A 29 -10.35 -17.77 -7.70
C ARG A 29 -10.97 -18.95 -6.94
N ARG A 30 -12.20 -19.34 -7.29
CA ARG A 30 -12.91 -20.53 -6.74
C ARG A 30 -12.11 -21.84 -6.74
N SER A 31 -11.00 -21.89 -7.47
CA SER A 31 -10.07 -23.03 -7.56
C SER A 31 -8.93 -23.00 -6.51
N GLY A 32 -8.92 -22.07 -5.56
CA GLY A 32 -7.85 -21.95 -4.54
C GLY A 32 -6.56 -21.26 -5.01
N PHE A 33 -6.48 -20.87 -6.29
CA PHE A 33 -5.34 -20.12 -6.82
C PHE A 33 -5.46 -18.64 -6.45
N THR A 34 -4.47 -18.13 -5.72
CA THR A 34 -4.40 -16.72 -5.32
C THR A 34 -3.60 -15.95 -6.37
N ILE A 35 -4.26 -15.00 -7.05
CA ILE A 35 -3.60 -14.14 -8.03
C ILE A 35 -3.36 -12.78 -7.39
N CYS A 36 -2.11 -12.35 -7.38
CA CYS A 36 -1.72 -10.99 -7.06
C CYS A 36 -1.78 -10.16 -8.34
N GLN A 37 -2.91 -9.50 -8.59
CA GLN A 37 -3.04 -8.57 -9.72
C GLN A 37 -2.93 -7.13 -9.21
N VAL A 38 -2.12 -6.32 -9.90
CA VAL A 38 -2.02 -4.90 -9.57
C VAL A 38 -3.00 -4.13 -10.44
N GLN A 39 -4.04 -3.58 -9.80
CA GLN A 39 -5.08 -2.83 -10.48
C GLN A 39 -4.73 -1.33 -10.48
N PRO A 40 -4.76 -0.67 -11.65
CA PRO A 40 -4.59 0.77 -11.73
C PRO A 40 -5.80 1.48 -11.13
N ARG A 41 -5.53 2.49 -10.32
CA ARG A 41 -6.48 3.38 -9.66
C ARG A 41 -6.25 4.79 -10.20
N ARG A 42 -7.35 5.48 -10.47
CA ARG A 42 -7.35 6.89 -10.90
C ARG A 42 -8.05 7.71 -9.84
N TYR A 43 -7.46 8.82 -9.46
CA TYR A 43 -8.13 9.78 -8.60
C TYR A 43 -9.33 10.39 -9.34
N LEU A 44 -10.51 10.30 -8.75
CA LEU A 44 -11.74 10.86 -9.29
C LEU A 44 -12.14 12.10 -8.48
N LYS A 45 -12.01 13.29 -9.10
CA LYS A 45 -12.43 14.57 -8.51
C LYS A 45 -13.92 14.64 -8.16
N LYS A 46 -14.75 13.82 -8.81
CA LYS A 46 -16.20 13.75 -8.57
C LYS A 46 -16.54 13.06 -7.25
N LEU A 47 -15.63 12.25 -6.72
CA LEU A 47 -15.84 11.48 -5.49
C LEU A 47 -15.24 12.22 -4.29
N PRO A 48 -15.79 12.03 -3.08
CA PRO A 48 -15.21 12.60 -1.87
C PRO A 48 -13.81 12.04 -1.62
N LEU A 49 -13.01 12.76 -0.83
CA LEU A 49 -11.62 12.38 -0.53
C LEU A 49 -11.50 10.94 -0.01
N GLN A 50 -12.39 10.53 0.89
CA GLN A 50 -12.36 9.20 1.51
C GLN A 50 -12.62 8.07 0.51
N ALA A 51 -13.36 8.33 -0.57
CA ALA A 51 -13.65 7.34 -1.62
C ALA A 51 -12.45 7.10 -2.56
N ASN A 52 -11.44 7.97 -2.52
CA ASN A 52 -10.19 7.80 -3.28
C ASN A 52 -9.11 7.05 -2.46
N PHE A 53 -9.42 6.55 -1.26
CA PHE A 53 -8.53 5.67 -0.50
C PHE A 53 -8.81 4.21 -0.85
N TYR A 54 -7.74 3.48 -1.11
CA TYR A 54 -7.77 2.08 -1.52
C TYR A 54 -6.98 1.21 -0.53
N PRO A 55 -7.33 -0.08 -0.39
CA PRO A 55 -6.54 -0.99 0.42
C PRO A 55 -5.17 -1.25 -0.23
N MET A 56 -4.13 -1.22 0.59
CA MET A 56 -2.76 -1.60 0.26
C MET A 56 -2.33 -2.74 1.17
N PRO A 57 -2.56 -4.00 0.76
CA PRO A 57 -2.22 -5.15 1.60
C PRO A 57 -0.70 -5.38 1.69
N VAL A 58 0.03 -5.16 0.60
CA VAL A 58 1.46 -5.55 0.47
C VAL A 58 2.29 -4.48 -0.22
N MET A 59 1.77 -3.87 -1.28
CA MET A 59 2.50 -2.85 -2.03
C MET A 59 1.57 -1.91 -2.80
N ALA A 60 2.06 -0.70 -3.03
CA ALA A 60 1.50 0.25 -3.97
C ALA A 60 2.63 1.00 -4.68
N TYR A 61 2.41 1.40 -5.93
CA TYR A 61 3.38 2.20 -6.65
C TYR A 61 2.75 3.25 -7.53
N ILE A 62 3.54 4.27 -7.82
CA ILE A 62 3.32 5.26 -8.86
C ILE A 62 4.41 5.10 -9.91
N GLN A 63 4.04 5.25 -11.17
CA GLN A 63 4.98 5.05 -12.28
C GLN A 63 4.81 6.13 -13.33
N ASP A 64 5.93 6.44 -13.96
CA ASP A 64 6.07 7.27 -15.15
C ASP A 64 6.68 6.44 -16.29
N ALA A 65 6.85 7.05 -17.46
CA ALA A 65 7.52 6.41 -18.60
C ALA A 65 8.95 5.94 -18.27
N GLN A 66 9.67 6.69 -17.42
CA GLN A 66 11.09 6.44 -17.14
C GLN A 66 11.39 5.88 -15.75
N LYS A 67 10.48 6.04 -14.79
CA LYS A 67 10.76 5.73 -13.37
C LYS A 67 9.53 5.13 -12.71
N ARG A 68 9.75 4.23 -11.75
CA ARG A 68 8.71 3.67 -10.90
C ARG A 68 9.13 3.79 -9.44
N LEU A 69 8.27 4.37 -8.61
CA LEU A 69 8.43 4.42 -7.17
C LEU A 69 7.43 3.46 -6.52
N THR A 70 7.94 2.40 -5.92
CA THR A 70 7.17 1.38 -5.21
C THR A 70 7.37 1.48 -3.71
N LEU A 71 6.25 1.44 -2.98
CA LEU A 71 6.21 1.30 -1.54
C LEU A 71 5.75 -0.11 -1.19
N HIS A 72 6.58 -0.84 -0.45
CA HIS A 72 6.25 -2.12 0.14
C HIS A 72 5.92 -1.97 1.61
N THR A 73 4.94 -2.73 2.07
CA THR A 73 4.48 -2.76 3.47
C THR A 73 4.49 -4.17 4.01
N ALA A 74 4.82 -4.31 5.30
CA ALA A 74 4.66 -5.56 6.04
C ALA A 74 3.23 -5.72 6.61
N GLN A 75 2.45 -4.63 6.59
CA GLN A 75 1.12 -4.54 7.13
C GLN A 75 0.15 -4.00 6.08
N ALA A 76 -1.10 -4.44 6.16
CA ALA A 76 -2.18 -3.92 5.32
C ALA A 76 -2.59 -2.52 5.82
N LEU A 77 -2.48 -1.52 4.95
CA LEU A 77 -2.80 -0.12 5.26
C LEU A 77 -3.68 0.50 4.17
N GLY A 78 -4.19 1.70 4.41
CA GLY A 78 -4.89 2.49 3.39
C GLY A 78 -3.92 3.37 2.61
N VAL A 79 -4.03 3.39 1.28
CA VAL A 79 -3.20 4.23 0.40
C VAL A 79 -4.06 5.10 -0.51
N SER A 80 -3.56 6.27 -0.86
CA SER A 80 -4.15 7.11 -1.90
C SER A 80 -3.08 7.92 -2.65
N SER A 81 -3.46 8.46 -3.80
CA SER A 81 -2.69 9.44 -4.55
C SER A 81 -3.59 10.65 -4.82
N LEU A 82 -3.56 11.63 -3.92
CA LEU A 82 -4.42 12.82 -4.01
C LEU A 82 -3.92 13.84 -5.04
N LYS A 83 -2.60 13.91 -5.20
CA LYS A 83 -1.91 14.78 -6.16
C LYS A 83 -0.93 13.97 -7.00
N ASP A 84 -0.58 14.50 -8.15
CA ASP A 84 0.34 13.87 -9.09
C ASP A 84 1.72 13.71 -8.44
N GLY A 85 2.32 12.53 -8.63
CA GLY A 85 3.58 12.18 -7.98
C GLY A 85 3.50 11.99 -6.46
N GLN A 86 2.31 12.01 -5.84
CA GLN A 86 2.16 11.78 -4.40
C GLN A 86 1.60 10.41 -4.09
N LEU A 87 2.19 9.76 -3.09
CA LEU A 87 1.71 8.52 -2.49
C LEU A 87 1.51 8.76 -0.99
N GLU A 88 0.27 8.62 -0.53
CA GLU A 88 -0.10 8.84 0.87
C GLU A 88 -0.57 7.55 1.50
N VAL A 89 -0.04 7.24 2.69
CA VAL A 89 -0.43 6.06 3.46
C VAL A 89 -0.93 6.45 4.84
N ILE A 90 -2.06 5.87 5.24
CA ILE A 90 -2.62 5.99 6.58
C ILE A 90 -1.87 5.02 7.48
N LEU A 91 -1.23 5.52 8.54
CA LEU A 91 -0.50 4.72 9.51
C LEU A 91 -1.38 4.27 10.67
N ASP A 92 -2.18 5.19 11.20
CA ASP A 92 -3.08 4.95 12.33
C ASP A 92 -4.21 6.01 12.31
N ARG A 93 -5.33 5.69 12.96
CA ARG A 93 -6.48 6.58 13.11
C ARG A 93 -6.92 6.61 14.56
N ARG A 94 -7.28 7.79 15.05
CA ARG A 94 -7.94 7.95 16.36
C ARG A 94 -9.26 8.69 16.13
N LEU A 95 -10.35 8.15 16.65
CA LEU A 95 -11.70 8.69 16.48
C LEU A 95 -12.37 8.82 17.84
N MET A 96 -12.75 10.04 18.22
CA MET A 96 -13.41 10.28 19.49
C MET A 96 -14.92 9.97 19.47
N GLN A 97 -15.48 9.77 18.28
CA GLN A 97 -16.90 9.55 18.00
C GLN A 97 -17.12 8.17 17.38
N ASP A 98 -18.26 7.55 17.69
CA ASP A 98 -18.74 6.34 17.02
C ASP A 98 -19.28 6.68 15.63
N ASP A 99 -19.27 5.70 14.72
CA ASP A 99 -19.80 5.83 13.36
C ASP A 99 -21.21 5.24 13.19
N ASN A 100 -21.85 4.84 14.29
CA ASN A 100 -23.19 4.25 14.36
C ASN A 100 -23.35 2.97 13.53
N ARG A 101 -22.27 2.19 13.36
CA ARG A 101 -22.29 0.90 12.66
C ARG A 101 -22.36 -0.31 13.59
N GLY A 102 -22.69 -0.08 14.87
CA GLY A 102 -22.93 -1.14 15.86
C GLY A 102 -21.81 -1.35 16.88
N LEU A 103 -20.72 -0.58 16.81
CA LEU A 103 -19.64 -0.66 17.81
C LEU A 103 -19.98 0.09 19.10
N GLY A 104 -20.70 1.22 19.00
CA GLY A 104 -21.17 1.99 20.16
C GLY A 104 -20.07 2.77 20.89
N GLN A 105 -18.87 2.89 20.31
CA GLN A 105 -17.75 3.62 20.89
C GLN A 105 -16.78 4.12 19.82
N GLY A 106 -16.11 5.24 20.09
CA GLY A 106 -15.02 5.74 19.25
C GLY A 106 -13.73 4.93 19.41
N LEU A 107 -12.84 5.01 18.42
CA LEU A 107 -11.53 4.33 18.42
C LEU A 107 -10.47 5.17 19.17
N LYS A 108 -10.22 4.81 20.43
CA LYS A 108 -9.40 5.59 21.40
C LYS A 108 -8.24 4.81 22.03
N ASP A 109 -8.02 3.58 21.63
CA ASP A 109 -7.12 2.59 22.23
C ASP A 109 -5.83 2.40 21.43
N ASN A 110 -5.39 3.45 20.72
CA ASN A 110 -4.15 3.45 19.94
C ASN A 110 -2.94 3.09 20.82
N LYS A 111 -2.21 2.06 20.40
CA LYS A 111 -0.91 1.69 20.95
C LYS A 111 0.17 2.00 19.91
N ARG A 112 1.40 2.21 20.35
CA ARG A 112 2.52 2.39 19.42
C ARG A 112 2.69 1.14 18.57
N THR A 113 2.45 1.27 17.26
CA THR A 113 2.64 0.23 16.25
C THR A 113 3.83 0.58 15.38
N CYS A 114 4.74 -0.38 15.17
CA CYS A 114 5.89 -0.20 14.29
C CYS A 114 5.54 -0.65 12.88
N ASN A 115 5.17 0.30 12.02
CA ASN A 115 4.89 0.03 10.61
C ASN A 115 6.21 -0.09 9.83
N ARG A 116 6.41 -1.21 9.12
CA ARG A 116 7.65 -1.50 8.38
C ARG A 116 7.41 -1.27 6.89
N PHE A 117 8.20 -0.36 6.34
CA PHE A 117 8.12 0.05 4.94
C PHE A 117 9.44 -0.20 4.21
N ARG A 118 9.37 -0.48 2.91
CA ARG A 118 10.53 -0.39 2.01
C ARG A 118 10.18 0.44 0.78
N LEU A 119 11.03 1.40 0.49
CA LEU A 119 10.92 2.25 -0.69
C LEU A 119 11.88 1.75 -1.77
N LEU A 120 11.37 1.66 -2.99
CA LEU A 120 12.07 1.03 -4.10
C LEU A 120 11.85 1.89 -5.34
N LEU A 121 12.91 2.55 -5.77
CA LEU A 121 12.92 3.41 -6.94
C LEU A 121 13.64 2.70 -8.08
N GLU A 122 12.91 2.43 -9.15
CA GLU A 122 13.43 1.74 -10.33
C GLU A 122 13.38 2.64 -11.56
N ARG A 123 14.33 2.44 -12.47
CA ARG A 123 14.32 3.03 -13.81
C ARG A 123 13.61 2.06 -14.77
N ARG A 124 12.68 2.59 -15.58
CA ARG A 124 12.05 1.87 -16.69
C ARG A 124 12.71 2.26 -18.01
N THR A 125 12.88 1.28 -18.89
CA THR A 125 13.28 1.50 -20.29
C THR A 125 12.03 1.70 -21.14
N VAL A 126 12.09 2.70 -22.01
CA VAL A 126 11.02 3.04 -22.96
C VAL A 126 11.00 1.94 -24.02
N GLY A 127 10.05 1.02 -23.96
CA GLY A 127 10.01 -0.15 -24.85
C GLY A 127 9.36 -1.40 -24.24
N SER A 128 9.20 -1.43 -22.91
CA SER A 128 8.44 -2.48 -22.22
C SER A 128 6.98 -2.05 -21.98
N GLU A 129 6.41 -1.31 -22.93
CA GLU A 129 4.97 -1.05 -22.97
C GLU A 129 4.31 -2.28 -23.57
N VAL A 130 3.93 -3.23 -22.70
CA VAL A 130 2.84 -4.14 -23.06
C VAL A 130 1.65 -3.24 -23.30
N GLN A 131 1.13 -3.23 -24.54
CA GLN A 131 -0.01 -2.43 -24.96
C GLN A 131 -1.05 -2.32 -23.83
N ASP A 132 -1.34 -1.08 -23.43
CA ASP A 132 -2.27 -0.66 -22.37
C ASP A 132 -3.75 -1.02 -22.68
N SER A 133 -4.00 -2.15 -23.34
CA SER A 133 -5.34 -2.73 -23.53
C SER A 133 -5.79 -3.56 -22.32
N HIS A 134 -4.86 -4.00 -21.48
CA HIS A 134 -5.17 -4.80 -20.29
C HIS A 134 -5.03 -3.99 -19.00
N SER A 135 -6.12 -3.95 -18.23
CA SER A 135 -6.33 -3.22 -16.97
C SER A 135 -5.46 -3.69 -15.79
N THR A 136 -4.35 -4.37 -16.04
CA THR A 136 -3.58 -5.06 -15.01
C THR A 136 -2.09 -4.85 -15.20
N SER A 137 -1.40 -4.61 -14.09
CA SER A 137 0.04 -4.41 -14.06
C SER A 137 0.70 -5.39 -13.09
N TYR A 138 2.03 -5.53 -13.22
CA TYR A 138 2.81 -6.53 -12.50
C TYR A 138 4.05 -5.90 -11.82
N PRO A 139 4.47 -6.40 -10.65
CA PRO A 139 5.74 -5.98 -10.02
C PRO A 139 6.95 -6.36 -10.87
N SER A 140 8.07 -5.64 -10.72
CA SER A 140 9.38 -6.19 -11.16
C SER A 140 9.77 -7.39 -10.31
N LEU A 141 10.72 -8.16 -10.82
CA LEU A 141 11.41 -9.19 -10.05
C LEU A 141 12.00 -8.63 -8.74
N LEU A 142 12.68 -7.49 -8.79
CA LEU A 142 13.30 -6.86 -7.61
C LEU A 142 12.24 -6.38 -6.59
N SER A 143 11.13 -5.83 -7.06
CA SER A 143 9.97 -5.48 -6.21
C SER A 143 9.34 -6.72 -5.58
N HIS A 144 9.18 -7.81 -6.35
CA HIS A 144 8.65 -9.06 -5.85
C HIS A 144 9.56 -9.68 -4.76
N LEU A 145 10.87 -9.73 -4.98
CA LEU A 145 11.84 -10.21 -3.98
C LEU A 145 11.84 -9.33 -2.72
N THR A 146 11.73 -8.01 -2.89
CA THR A 146 11.64 -7.07 -1.76
C THR A 146 10.39 -7.31 -0.92
N SER A 147 9.26 -7.58 -1.58
CA SER A 147 8.01 -7.95 -0.94
C SER A 147 8.11 -9.27 -0.16
N MET A 148 8.72 -10.30 -0.75
CA MET A 148 8.95 -11.58 -0.07
C MET A 148 9.85 -11.39 1.15
N TYR A 149 10.97 -10.69 1.01
CA TYR A 149 11.85 -10.43 2.15
C TYR A 149 11.12 -9.71 3.31
N LEU A 150 10.23 -8.78 2.98
CA LEU A 150 9.52 -7.98 3.98
C LEU A 150 8.41 -8.78 4.70
N ASN A 151 7.66 -9.61 3.96
CA ASN A 151 6.49 -10.33 4.48
C ASN A 151 6.80 -11.75 4.96
N THR A 152 7.85 -12.38 4.44
CA THR A 152 8.29 -13.73 4.81
C THR A 152 9.78 -13.68 5.20
N PRO A 153 10.12 -13.08 6.36
CA PRO A 153 11.51 -13.04 6.82
C PRO A 153 11.99 -14.43 7.24
N ALA A 154 13.28 -14.70 7.07
CA ALA A 154 13.89 -15.92 7.60
C ALA A 154 13.80 -15.97 9.12
N LEU A 155 13.32 -17.09 9.68
CA LEU A 155 13.20 -17.30 11.12
C LEU A 155 14.48 -17.98 11.63
N ALA A 156 15.30 -17.25 12.38
CA ALA A 156 16.45 -17.81 13.07
C ALA A 156 16.00 -18.43 14.40
N LEU A 157 16.23 -19.73 14.57
CA LEU A 157 15.95 -20.44 15.82
C LEU A 157 17.27 -20.62 16.60
N PRO A 158 17.43 -19.96 17.76
CA PRO A 158 18.61 -20.16 18.57
C PRO A 158 18.58 -21.57 19.18
N VAL A 159 19.64 -22.35 18.97
CA VAL A 159 19.82 -23.64 19.64
C VAL A 159 20.46 -23.37 20.99
N ALA A 160 19.69 -23.56 22.07
CA ALA A 160 20.24 -23.51 23.41
C ALA A 160 21.20 -24.69 23.61
N ARG A 161 22.46 -24.39 23.96
CA ARG A 161 23.39 -25.42 24.42
C ARG A 161 23.19 -25.62 25.91
N THR A 162 22.65 -26.77 26.30
CA THR A 162 22.72 -27.25 27.67
C THR A 162 24.18 -27.59 27.97
N GLN A 163 24.81 -26.82 28.85
CA GLN A 163 26.08 -27.22 29.44
C GLN A 163 25.75 -28.32 30.47
N LEU A 164 26.30 -29.51 30.23
CA LEU A 164 26.33 -30.61 31.21
C LEU A 164 27.43 -30.34 32.24
#